data_AF-A0A843J1T8-F1
#
_entry.id   AF-A0A843J1T8-F1
#
_cell.length_a   1.000
_cell.length_b   1.000
_cell.length_c   1.000
_cell.angle_alpha   90.00
_cell.angle_beta   90.00
_cell.angle_gamma   90.00
#
_symmetry.space_group_name_H-M   'P 1'
#
loop_
_entity.id
_entity.type
_entity.pdbx_description
1 polymer ?
#
loop_
_entity_poly.entity_id
_entity_poly.type
_entity_poly.pdbx_seq_one_letter_code
_entity_poly.pdbx_strand_id
1 'polypeptide(L)'
;MSDSNSGCGCGCGDGKGCAGAAKPSEKDVKDLKVIIGLEIHCQLNTKTKLFCGCSADFRDDAPNTHVCPICLGLPGALPKLNKQAVIYALKVAKALNLEISEVSEFSRKNYFYPDLPKGYQISQYDKPIALRGKMTVDDDEGHEKVIRITRIHLEEDPGRLVHKISRDRAGYTLVDYNRSSIPL
;
A
#
# COMPACT_ATOMS: atom_id res chain seq x y z
N MET A 1 19.63 -9.44 43.50
CA MET A 1 20.83 -10.27 43.34
C MET A 1 20.81 -10.85 41.94
N SER A 2 21.83 -10.48 41.15
CA SER A 2 22.34 -11.08 39.91
C SER A 2 21.39 -11.34 38.74
N ASP A 3 21.53 -10.47 37.74
CA ASP A 3 21.28 -10.74 36.32
C ASP A 3 22.04 -12.00 35.86
N SER A 4 21.37 -12.86 35.09
CA SER A 4 22.01 -13.93 34.32
C SER A 4 21.67 -13.73 32.86
N ASN A 5 22.42 -12.85 32.19
CA ASN A 5 22.40 -12.78 30.74
C ASN A 5 23.52 -13.68 30.21
N SER A 6 23.13 -14.87 29.78
CA SER A 6 23.98 -15.87 29.14
C SER A 6 24.59 -15.30 27.87
N GLY A 7 25.90 -15.03 27.90
CA GLY A 7 26.68 -14.58 26.76
C GLY A 7 26.70 -15.64 25.64
N CYS A 8 26.28 -15.24 24.45
CA CYS A 8 26.55 -15.98 23.23
C CYS A 8 27.99 -15.63 22.80
N GLY A 9 28.91 -16.57 23.05
CA GLY A 9 30.32 -16.45 22.70
C GLY A 9 30.54 -16.52 21.19
N CYS A 10 30.86 -15.38 20.59
CA CYS A 10 31.48 -15.34 19.26
C CYS A 10 32.99 -15.27 19.48
N GLY A 11 33.68 -16.41 19.34
CA GLY A 11 35.13 -16.49 19.43
C GLY A 11 35.78 -15.77 18.25
N CYS A 12 36.48 -14.67 18.53
CA CYS A 12 37.48 -14.10 17.64
C CYS A 12 38.83 -14.23 18.35
N GLY A 13 39.59 -15.27 17.97
CA GLY A 13 41.03 -15.32 18.23
C GLY A 13 41.72 -14.21 17.44
N ASP A 14 42.84 -13.74 17.98
CA ASP A 14 43.74 -12.71 17.43
C ASP A 14 43.31 -11.25 17.64
N GLY A 15 43.38 -10.79 18.89
CA GLY A 15 44.10 -9.57 19.29
C GLY A 15 43.78 -8.22 18.65
N LYS A 16 42.73 -8.09 17.83
CA LYS A 16 42.21 -6.83 17.30
C LYS A 16 40.81 -6.65 17.85
N GLY A 17 40.69 -5.83 18.89
CA GLY A 17 39.39 -5.43 19.40
C GLY A 17 38.52 -4.92 18.25
N CYS A 18 37.29 -5.42 18.17
CA CYS A 18 36.28 -4.84 17.29
C CYS A 18 36.17 -3.37 17.68
N ALA A 19 36.78 -2.48 16.89
CA ALA A 19 36.61 -1.05 17.04
C ALA A 19 35.11 -0.80 16.89
N GLY A 20 34.43 -0.57 18.02
CA GLY A 20 33.05 -0.13 18.02
C GLY A 20 32.98 1.08 17.11
N ALA A 21 32.16 1.02 16.06
CA ALA A 21 31.98 2.12 15.14
C ALA A 21 31.73 3.38 15.97
N ALA A 22 32.63 4.36 15.87
CA ALA A 22 32.51 5.61 16.59
C ALA A 22 31.15 6.23 16.25
N LYS A 23 30.37 6.60 17.27
CA LYS A 23 29.12 7.34 17.04
C LYS A 23 29.48 8.60 16.24
N PRO A 24 28.76 8.89 15.13
CA PRO A 24 29.04 10.06 14.31
C PRO A 24 28.99 11.32 15.18
N SER A 25 29.94 12.22 14.98
CA SER A 25 29.97 13.49 15.70
C SER A 25 28.77 14.35 15.30
N GLU A 26 28.37 15.29 16.15
CA GLU A 26 27.24 16.21 15.89
C GLU A 26 27.41 17.03 14.60
N LYS A 27 28.67 17.22 14.18
CA LYS A 27 29.03 17.86 12.90
C LYS A 27 28.77 16.93 11.71
N ASP A 28 29.08 15.65 11.86
CA ASP A 28 28.85 14.63 10.82
C ASP A 28 27.35 14.41 10.55
N VAL A 29 26.49 14.63 11.55
CA VAL A 29 25.02 14.54 11.40
C VAL A 29 24.45 15.77 10.65
N LYS A 30 25.04 16.96 10.83
CA LYS A 30 24.61 18.18 10.13
C LYS A 30 24.86 18.15 8.62
N ASP A 31 25.85 17.37 8.18
CA ASP A 31 26.20 17.22 6.77
C ASP A 31 25.42 16.08 6.07
N LEU A 32 24.50 15.41 6.77
CA LEU A 32 23.64 14.38 6.19
C LEU A 32 22.47 14.99 5.41
N LYS A 33 22.26 14.47 4.20
CA LYS A 33 21.11 14.83 3.36
C LYS A 33 20.04 13.75 3.45
N VAL A 34 18.86 14.12 3.95
CA VAL A 34 17.69 13.23 4.01
C VAL A 34 16.97 13.24 2.65
N ILE A 35 16.62 12.06 2.15
CA ILE A 35 15.83 11.87 0.93
C ILE A 35 14.59 11.05 1.30
N ILE A 36 13.41 11.60 1.02
CA ILE A 36 12.11 10.99 1.35
C ILE A 36 11.37 10.68 0.05
N GLY A 37 10.85 9.45 -0.06
CA GLY A 37 9.91 9.03 -1.10
C GLY A 37 8.61 8.60 -0.47
N LEU A 38 7.48 8.94 -1.10
CA LEU A 38 6.13 8.58 -0.62
C LEU A 38 5.45 7.64 -1.61
N GLU A 39 4.73 6.67 -1.06
CA GLU A 39 3.77 5.83 -1.76
C GLU A 39 2.41 6.07 -1.11
N ILE A 40 1.43 6.50 -1.90
CA ILE A 40 0.13 6.96 -1.40
C ILE A 40 -0.95 6.16 -2.10
N HIS A 41 -1.78 5.48 -1.32
CA HIS A 41 -3.01 4.83 -1.79
C HIS A 41 -4.21 5.69 -1.44
N CYS A 42 -5.04 6.02 -2.44
CA CYS A 42 -6.18 6.92 -2.29
C CYS A 42 -7.48 6.20 -2.67
N GLN A 43 -8.36 5.95 -1.71
CA GLN A 43 -9.67 5.36 -2.00
C GLN A 43 -10.52 6.30 -2.87
N LEU A 44 -10.90 5.84 -4.06
CA LEU A 44 -11.74 6.62 -4.96
C LEU A 44 -13.21 6.56 -4.53
N ASN A 45 -13.85 7.73 -4.46
CA ASN A 45 -15.25 7.87 -4.02
C ASN A 45 -16.26 7.47 -5.12
N THR A 46 -16.25 6.18 -5.48
CA THR A 46 -17.13 5.57 -6.47
C THR A 46 -18.34 4.92 -5.81
N LYS A 47 -19.43 4.71 -6.56
CA LYS A 47 -20.63 4.00 -6.04
C LYS A 47 -20.43 2.49 -5.96
N THR A 48 -19.66 1.93 -6.89
CA THR A 48 -19.44 0.49 -7.02
C THR A 48 -17.95 0.18 -6.99
N LYS A 49 -17.62 -1.06 -6.64
CA LYS A 49 -16.25 -1.59 -6.62
C LYS A 49 -15.54 -1.51 -7.98
N LEU A 50 -14.22 -1.74 -7.99
CA LEU A 50 -13.36 -1.60 -9.17
C LEU A 50 -13.65 -2.65 -10.24
N PHE A 51 -13.88 -3.89 -9.82
CA PHE A 51 -14.07 -5.02 -10.74
C PHE A 51 -15.44 -5.69 -10.67
N CYS A 52 -16.37 -5.18 -9.86
CA CYS A 52 -17.73 -5.72 -9.77
C CYS A 52 -18.77 -4.64 -9.43
N GLY A 53 -20.05 -5.02 -9.46
CA GLY A 53 -21.17 -4.11 -9.22
C GLY A 53 -21.57 -3.93 -7.75
N CYS A 54 -20.87 -4.56 -6.79
CA CYS A 54 -21.15 -4.36 -5.36
C CYS A 54 -20.96 -2.89 -4.98
N SER A 55 -21.74 -2.43 -3.99
CA SER A 55 -21.57 -1.09 -3.44
C SER A 55 -20.19 -0.92 -2.80
N ALA A 56 -19.63 0.28 -2.94
CA ALA A 56 -18.40 0.70 -2.30
C ALA A 56 -18.64 1.44 -0.97
N ASP A 57 -19.90 1.64 -0.60
CA ASP A 57 -20.33 2.23 0.67
C ASP A 57 -20.61 1.12 1.67
N PHE A 58 -19.59 0.73 2.44
CA PHE A 58 -19.61 -0.46 3.30
C PHE A 58 -19.23 -0.19 4.76
N ARG A 59 -18.82 1.04 5.10
CA ARG A 59 -18.08 1.33 6.34
C ARG A 59 -18.89 1.04 7.61
N ASP A 60 -20.18 1.31 7.56
CA ASP A 60 -21.11 1.19 8.70
C ASP A 60 -21.95 -0.10 8.66
N ASP A 61 -21.75 -0.94 7.63
CA ASP A 61 -22.53 -2.16 7.42
C ASP A 61 -21.88 -3.40 8.03
N ALA A 62 -22.71 -4.43 8.23
CA ALA A 62 -22.25 -5.70 8.80
C ALA A 62 -21.20 -6.38 7.89
N PRO A 63 -20.26 -7.17 8.46
CA PRO A 63 -19.22 -7.84 7.69
C PRO A 63 -19.77 -8.71 6.57
N ASN A 64 -19.07 -8.73 5.43
CA ASN A 64 -19.38 -9.58 4.27
C ASN A 64 -20.81 -9.41 3.71
N THR A 65 -21.37 -8.20 3.74
CA THR A 65 -22.66 -7.85 3.13
C THR A 65 -22.53 -7.24 1.73
N HIS A 66 -21.39 -6.61 1.43
CA HIS A 66 -21.06 -5.97 0.15
C HIS A 66 -20.18 -6.87 -0.72
N VAL A 67 -20.61 -8.12 -0.91
CA VAL A 67 -19.78 -9.14 -1.56
C VAL A 67 -20.50 -9.82 -2.72
N CYS A 68 -19.72 -10.36 -3.65
CA CYS A 68 -20.19 -11.16 -4.78
C CYS A 68 -19.07 -12.14 -5.20
N PRO A 69 -19.35 -13.10 -6.11
CA PRO A 69 -18.36 -14.07 -6.57
C PRO A 69 -17.05 -13.45 -7.08
N ILE A 70 -17.10 -12.27 -7.71
CA ILE A 70 -15.91 -11.58 -8.26
C ILE A 70 -14.99 -11.08 -7.14
N CYS A 71 -15.52 -10.29 -6.21
CA CYS A 71 -14.68 -9.72 -5.15
C CYS A 71 -14.31 -10.76 -4.07
N LEU A 72 -15.03 -11.87 -3.99
CA LEU A 72 -14.67 -13.04 -3.18
C LEU A 72 -13.71 -14.00 -3.88
N GLY A 73 -13.31 -13.73 -5.13
CA GLY A 73 -12.40 -14.61 -5.86
C GLY A 73 -12.91 -16.04 -6.07
N LEU A 74 -14.24 -16.22 -6.15
CA LEU A 74 -14.82 -17.56 -6.31
C LEU A 74 -14.49 -18.14 -7.70
N PRO A 75 -14.39 -19.48 -7.82
CA PRO A 75 -14.10 -20.14 -9.09
C PRO A 75 -15.07 -19.72 -10.20
N GLY A 76 -14.53 -19.40 -11.38
CA GLY A 76 -15.30 -18.98 -12.55
C GLY A 76 -15.70 -17.51 -12.59
N ALA A 77 -15.42 -16.72 -11.55
CA ALA A 77 -15.70 -15.28 -11.58
C ALA A 77 -14.69 -14.50 -12.42
N LEU A 78 -15.17 -13.52 -13.20
CA LEU A 78 -14.36 -12.67 -14.09
C LEU A 78 -14.52 -11.19 -13.73
N PRO A 79 -13.42 -10.41 -13.68
CA PRO A 79 -13.46 -9.00 -13.32
C PRO A 79 -14.06 -8.14 -14.45
N LYS A 80 -14.87 -7.14 -14.07
CA LYS A 80 -15.42 -6.12 -14.98
C LYS A 80 -15.04 -4.72 -14.50
N LEU A 81 -14.17 -4.06 -15.25
CA LEU A 81 -13.62 -2.75 -14.89
C LEU A 81 -14.70 -1.67 -14.74
N ASN A 82 -14.60 -0.89 -13.66
CA ASN A 82 -15.44 0.26 -13.38
C ASN A 82 -14.99 1.50 -14.16
N LYS A 83 -15.83 1.95 -15.11
CA LYS A 83 -15.59 3.15 -15.92
C LYS A 83 -15.39 4.41 -15.08
N GLN A 84 -16.11 4.56 -13.97
CA GLN A 84 -16.03 5.76 -13.12
C GLN A 84 -14.69 5.84 -12.39
N ALA A 85 -14.13 4.70 -11.97
CA ALA A 85 -12.81 4.64 -11.36
C ALA A 85 -11.72 5.12 -12.34
N VAL A 86 -11.79 4.69 -13.60
CA VAL A 86 -10.90 5.17 -14.67
C VAL A 86 -11.01 6.68 -14.87
N ILE A 87 -12.23 7.22 -14.94
CA ILE A 87 -12.44 8.66 -15.09
C ILE A 87 -11.83 9.44 -13.91
N TYR A 88 -11.96 8.95 -12.68
CA TYR A 88 -11.37 9.59 -11.51
C TYR A 88 -9.85 9.54 -11.53
N ALA A 89 -9.24 8.40 -11.85
CA ALA A 89 -7.80 8.30 -11.99
C ALA A 89 -7.26 9.28 -13.06
N LEU A 90 -7.93 9.41 -14.20
CA LEU A 90 -7.57 10.38 -15.24
C LEU A 90 -7.73 11.84 -14.78
N LYS A 91 -8.76 12.15 -13.98
CA LYS A 91 -8.93 13.49 -13.38
C LYS A 91 -7.77 13.82 -12.43
N VAL A 92 -7.39 12.88 -11.57
CA VAL A 92 -6.25 13.04 -10.66
C VAL A 92 -4.95 13.20 -11.46
N ALA A 93 -4.73 12.37 -12.47
CA ALA A 93 -3.58 12.47 -13.36
C ALA A 93 -3.46 13.87 -13.99
N LYS A 94 -4.56 14.39 -14.54
CA LYS A 94 -4.60 15.73 -15.12
C LYS A 94 -4.37 16.83 -14.08
N ALA A 95 -4.97 16.71 -12.89
CA ALA A 95 -4.79 17.68 -11.81
C ALA A 95 -3.34 17.77 -11.32
N LEU A 96 -2.61 16.66 -11.38
CA LEU A 96 -1.22 16.54 -10.95
C LEU A 96 -0.22 16.69 -12.11
N ASN A 97 -0.68 17.17 -13.27
CA ASN A 97 0.11 17.41 -14.47
C ASN A 97 0.89 16.17 -14.96
N LEU A 98 0.29 14.98 -14.89
CA LEU A 98 0.88 13.75 -15.42
C LEU A 98 0.63 13.62 -16.94
N GLU A 99 1.54 12.91 -17.60
CA GLU A 99 1.39 12.39 -18.95
C GLU A 99 0.45 11.17 -18.90
N ILE A 100 -0.67 11.23 -19.63
CA ILE A 100 -1.64 10.13 -19.70
C ILE A 100 -1.15 9.10 -20.70
N SER A 101 -1.11 7.83 -20.31
CA SER A 101 -0.74 6.73 -21.19
C SER A 101 -1.86 6.44 -22.19
N GLU A 102 -1.53 6.35 -23.49
CA GLU A 102 -2.49 5.92 -24.52
C GLU A 102 -2.97 4.48 -24.32
N VAL A 103 -2.07 3.63 -23.82
CA VAL A 103 -2.32 2.23 -23.50
C VAL A 103 -1.94 1.96 -22.06
N SER A 104 -2.86 1.37 -21.31
CA SER A 104 -2.66 0.95 -19.92
C SER A 104 -3.12 -0.49 -19.73
N GLU A 105 -2.40 -1.24 -18.89
CA GLU A 105 -2.59 -2.68 -18.72
C GLU A 105 -2.70 -3.04 -17.25
N PHE A 106 -3.67 -3.91 -16.91
CA PHE A 106 -3.78 -4.48 -15.58
C PHE A 106 -2.93 -5.74 -15.47
N SER A 107 -2.16 -5.83 -14.40
CA SER A 107 -1.26 -6.93 -14.05
C SER A 107 -1.74 -7.62 -12.77
N ARG A 108 -1.32 -8.88 -12.59
CA ARG A 108 -1.62 -9.64 -11.36
C ARG A 108 -0.39 -9.62 -10.45
N LYS A 109 -0.51 -8.96 -9.30
CA LYS A 109 0.50 -8.97 -8.23
C LYS A 109 0.18 -10.14 -7.29
N ASN A 110 0.90 -11.25 -7.45
CA ASN A 110 0.62 -12.50 -6.73
C ASN A 110 1.25 -12.50 -5.33
N TYR A 111 0.44 -12.71 -4.30
CA TYR A 111 0.89 -12.94 -2.92
C TYR A 111 -0.24 -13.56 -2.10
N PHE A 112 0.11 -14.34 -1.09
CA PHE A 112 -0.86 -15.03 -0.25
C PHE A 112 -1.07 -14.27 1.05
N TYR A 113 -2.28 -13.78 1.26
CA TYR A 113 -2.70 -13.20 2.53
C TYR A 113 -4.21 -13.39 2.75
N PRO A 114 -4.71 -13.60 3.99
CA PRO A 114 -6.10 -13.97 4.22
C PRO A 114 -7.15 -12.95 3.78
N ASP A 115 -6.79 -11.68 3.61
CA ASP A 115 -7.70 -10.63 3.13
C ASP A 115 -7.72 -10.48 1.59
N LEU A 116 -6.90 -11.25 0.88
CA LEU A 116 -6.78 -11.23 -0.58
C LEU A 116 -7.34 -12.52 -1.18
N PRO A 117 -8.64 -12.57 -1.48
CA PRO A 117 -9.33 -13.82 -1.74
C PRO A 117 -8.91 -14.51 -3.05
N LYS A 118 -8.32 -13.75 -3.99
CA LYS A 118 -7.88 -14.26 -5.29
C LYS A 118 -6.48 -14.87 -5.29
N GLY A 119 -5.69 -14.68 -4.22
CA GLY A 119 -4.25 -14.98 -4.23
C GLY A 119 -3.40 -14.05 -5.10
N TYR A 120 -4.02 -13.02 -5.68
CA TYR A 120 -3.37 -11.93 -6.38
C TYR A 120 -4.23 -10.66 -6.32
N GLN A 121 -3.55 -9.51 -6.33
CA GLN A 121 -4.16 -8.20 -6.45
C GLN A 121 -4.08 -7.76 -7.91
N ILE A 122 -5.21 -7.32 -8.48
CA ILE A 122 -5.22 -6.68 -9.79
C ILE A 122 -4.79 -5.22 -9.62
N SER A 123 -3.62 -4.89 -10.16
CA SER A 123 -3.01 -3.54 -10.13
C SER A 123 -2.46 -3.23 -11.53
N GLN A 124 -1.64 -2.21 -11.71
CA GLN A 124 -0.92 -1.96 -12.96
C GLN A 124 0.57 -1.92 -12.66
N TYR A 125 1.39 -2.66 -13.43
CA TYR A 125 2.84 -2.67 -13.25
C TYR A 125 3.54 -1.91 -14.37
N ASP A 126 3.74 -2.53 -15.54
CA ASP A 126 4.55 -1.95 -16.62
C ASP A 126 3.89 -0.76 -17.31
N LYS A 127 2.56 -0.78 -17.46
CA LYS A 127 1.79 0.22 -18.21
C LYS A 127 0.74 0.92 -17.31
N PRO A 128 1.18 1.78 -16.37
CA PRO A 128 0.28 2.58 -15.55
C PRO A 128 -0.59 3.53 -16.38
N ILE A 129 -1.68 4.00 -15.80
CA ILE A 129 -2.58 4.95 -16.45
C ILE A 129 -1.95 6.32 -16.72
N ALA A 130 -1.01 6.76 -15.87
CA ALA A 130 -0.33 8.03 -16.05
C ALA A 130 1.05 8.08 -15.37
N LEU A 131 1.96 8.91 -15.91
CA LEU A 131 3.37 8.99 -15.51
C LEU A 131 3.88 10.44 -15.44
N ARG A 132 5.04 10.63 -14.78
CA ARG A 132 5.86 11.87 -14.87
C ARG A 132 5.13 13.18 -14.50
N GLY A 133 4.44 13.18 -13.38
CA GLY A 133 3.74 14.36 -12.87
C GLY A 133 4.60 15.26 -11.99
N LYS A 134 4.00 16.38 -11.58
CA LYS A 134 4.59 17.30 -10.61
C LYS A 134 3.52 18.08 -9.85
N MET A 135 3.82 18.36 -8.59
CA MET A 135 3.02 19.20 -7.71
C MET A 135 3.92 20.21 -7.02
N THR A 136 3.44 21.45 -6.88
CA THR A 136 4.12 22.47 -6.08
C THR A 136 3.50 22.50 -4.68
N VAL A 137 4.35 22.58 -3.67
CA VAL A 137 3.96 22.79 -2.27
C VAL A 137 4.80 23.90 -1.66
N ASP A 138 4.25 24.62 -0.70
CA ASP A 138 4.99 25.61 0.05
C ASP A 138 5.69 24.93 1.23
N ASP A 139 6.93 25.31 1.51
CA ASP A 139 7.59 24.91 2.75
C ASP A 139 7.22 25.82 3.92
N ASP A 140 7.75 25.52 5.12
CA ASP A 140 7.46 26.26 6.34
C ASP A 140 7.89 27.74 6.27
N GLU A 141 8.75 28.10 5.31
CA GLU A 141 9.22 29.47 5.06
C GLU A 141 8.46 30.15 3.90
N GLY A 142 7.50 29.46 3.28
CA GLY A 142 6.69 29.95 2.16
C GLY A 142 7.39 29.86 0.81
N HIS A 143 8.48 29.10 0.69
CA HIS A 143 9.15 28.88 -0.58
C HIS A 143 8.49 27.73 -1.36
N GLU A 144 8.25 27.95 -2.65
CA GLU A 144 7.73 26.92 -3.54
C GLU A 144 8.75 25.78 -3.73
N LYS A 145 8.31 24.55 -3.44
CA LYS A 145 9.03 23.31 -3.72
C LYS A 145 8.26 22.46 -4.71
N VAL A 146 8.95 22.00 -5.74
CA VAL A 146 8.38 21.08 -6.74
C VAL A 146 8.66 19.64 -6.34
N ILE A 147 7.60 18.88 -6.08
CA ILE A 147 7.62 17.44 -5.84
C ILE A 147 7.26 16.72 -7.13
N ARG A 148 8.13 15.81 -7.58
CA ARG A 148 7.87 14.97 -8.76
C ARG A 148 7.04 13.76 -8.39
N ILE A 149 6.13 13.38 -9.28
CA ILE A 149 5.28 12.20 -9.14
C ILE A 149 5.70 11.22 -10.23
N THR A 150 6.20 10.05 -9.82
CA THR A 150 6.68 9.04 -10.77
C THR A 150 5.55 8.48 -11.62
N ARG A 151 4.44 8.08 -10.97
CA ARG A 151 3.32 7.38 -11.61
C ARG A 151 2.05 7.50 -10.79
N ILE A 152 0.92 7.30 -11.47
CA ILE A 152 -0.36 6.94 -10.86
C ILE A 152 -0.83 5.68 -11.57
N HIS A 153 -1.42 4.76 -10.83
CA HIS A 153 -2.05 3.57 -11.38
C HIS A 153 -3.32 3.25 -10.61
N LEU A 154 -4.20 2.46 -11.23
CA LEU A 154 -5.38 1.92 -10.57
C LEU A 154 -5.08 0.55 -9.98
N GLU A 155 -5.58 0.30 -8.78
CA GLU A 155 -5.55 -1.03 -8.19
C GLU A 155 -6.76 -1.32 -7.32
N GLU A 156 -6.94 -2.58 -6.98
CA GLU A 156 -7.98 -2.99 -6.06
C GLU A 156 -7.48 -3.12 -4.62
N ASP A 157 -8.33 -2.75 -3.67
CA ASP A 157 -8.04 -2.87 -2.23
C ASP A 157 -8.26 -4.32 -1.73
N PRO A 158 -7.42 -4.85 -0.81
CA PRO A 158 -7.72 -6.06 -0.04
C PRO A 158 -8.91 -5.89 0.93
N GLY A 159 -9.33 -7.01 1.52
CA GLY A 159 -10.28 -7.02 2.63
C GLY A 159 -9.71 -6.43 3.93
N ARG A 160 -10.49 -6.49 5.00
CA ARG A 160 -10.10 -6.06 6.34
C ARG A 160 -9.88 -7.29 7.23
N LEU A 161 -8.80 -7.27 8.01
CA LEU A 161 -8.56 -8.23 9.07
C LEU A 161 -8.87 -7.63 10.44
N VAL A 162 -9.48 -8.43 11.30
CA VAL A 162 -9.71 -8.09 12.71
C VAL A 162 -9.15 -9.21 13.58
N HIS A 163 -8.03 -8.94 14.24
CA HIS A 163 -7.38 -9.88 15.14
C HIS A 163 -8.08 -9.89 16.50
N LYS A 164 -8.56 -11.06 16.92
CA LYS A 164 -9.16 -11.29 18.24
C LYS A 164 -8.14 -12.03 19.09
N ILE A 165 -7.58 -11.31 20.05
CA ILE A 165 -6.64 -11.85 21.04
C ILE A 165 -7.35 -11.87 22.38
N SER A 166 -7.30 -13.00 23.07
CA SER A 166 -7.81 -13.14 24.43
C SER A 166 -6.77 -13.85 25.30
N ARG A 167 -6.78 -13.60 26.61
CA ARG A 167 -5.84 -14.24 27.55
C ARG A 167 -6.19 -15.71 27.84
N ASP A 168 -7.44 -16.09 27.64
CA ASP A 168 -8.04 -17.38 28.01
C ASP A 168 -8.28 -18.33 26.83
N ARG A 169 -8.05 -17.87 25.59
CA ARG A 169 -8.27 -18.64 24.36
C ARG A 169 -7.19 -18.36 23.33
N ALA A 170 -6.95 -19.34 22.45
CA ALA A 170 -6.10 -19.15 21.30
C ALA A 170 -6.64 -17.99 20.42
N GLY A 171 -5.75 -17.08 20.02
CA GLY A 171 -6.11 -15.95 19.17
C GLY A 171 -6.53 -16.41 17.78
N TYR A 172 -7.46 -15.68 17.17
CA TYR A 172 -7.93 -15.92 15.81
C TYR A 172 -8.13 -14.60 15.05
N THR A 173 -8.19 -14.68 13.73
CA THR A 173 -8.40 -13.52 12.86
C THR A 173 -9.73 -13.67 12.14
N LEU A 174 -10.54 -12.61 12.18
CA LEU A 174 -11.76 -12.49 11.38
C LEU A 174 -11.45 -11.75 10.09
N VAL A 175 -12.07 -12.16 8.99
CA VAL A 175 -11.89 -11.55 7.66
C VAL A 175 -13.21 -10.95 7.20
N ASP A 176 -13.16 -9.68 6.79
CA ASP A 176 -14.27 -8.96 6.19
C ASP A 176 -13.91 -8.48 4.78
N TYR A 177 -14.58 -9.04 3.76
CA TYR A 177 -14.35 -8.74 2.36
C TYR A 177 -15.22 -7.59 1.82
N ASN A 178 -15.95 -6.87 2.68
CA ASN A 178 -16.67 -5.66 2.29
C ASN A 178 -15.76 -4.66 1.56
N ARG A 179 -14.53 -4.49 2.04
CA ARG A 179 -13.50 -3.61 1.42
C ARG A 179 -12.82 -4.22 0.19
N SER A 180 -12.91 -5.53 -0.01
CA SER A 180 -12.19 -6.19 -1.10
C SER A 180 -12.73 -5.71 -2.46
N SER A 181 -11.82 -5.36 -3.36
CA SER A 181 -12.11 -4.80 -4.68
C SER A 181 -12.55 -3.33 -4.72
N ILE A 182 -12.33 -2.57 -3.65
CA ILE A 182 -12.54 -1.11 -3.67
C ILE A 182 -11.49 -0.45 -4.58
N PRO A 183 -11.84 0.57 -5.39
CA PRO A 183 -10.87 1.23 -6.25
C PRO A 183 -9.89 2.11 -5.45
N LEU A 184 -8.60 1.90 -5.72
CA LEU A 184 -7.46 2.71 -5.29
C LEU A 184 -6.76 3.33 -6.50
#